data_AF-A0AA92DS21-F1
#
_entry.id   AF-A0AA92DS21-F1
#
_cell.length_a   1.000
_cell.length_b   1.000
_cell.length_c   1.000
_cell.angle_alpha   90.00
_cell.angle_beta   90.00
_cell.angle_gamma   90.00
#
_symmetry.space_group_name_H-M   'P 1'
#
loop_
_entity.id
_entity.type
_entity.pdbx_description
1 polymer ?
#
loop_
_entity_poly.entity_id
_entity_poly.type
_entity_poly.pdbx_seq_one_letter_code
_entity_poly.pdbx_strand_id
1 'polypeptide(L)'
;MNRSTTLPLLAAAVAALLLSGPADAGERQHTVQAASPQPVAEVLRTGSGTVSGTVAAAGATWMTVQDDSARTDVMVRGLLPEGIKPGAPITVTGRVRNGGLMASEIILADGTLHRPSRDHDDD
;
A
#
# COMPACT_ATOMS: atom_id res chain seq x y z
N MET A 1 -56.38 -19.38 -9.34
CA MET A 1 -55.02 -19.44 -8.76
C MET A 1 -54.20 -18.36 -9.42
N ASN A 2 -53.56 -17.47 -8.65
CA ASN A 2 -52.35 -16.71 -9.00
C ASN A 2 -51.82 -16.09 -7.69
N ARG A 3 -50.68 -16.61 -7.22
CA ARG A 3 -49.93 -16.12 -6.07
C ARG A 3 -49.01 -14.99 -6.53
N SER A 4 -48.81 -13.95 -5.72
CA SER A 4 -47.53 -13.25 -5.61
C SER A 4 -47.52 -12.35 -4.39
N THR A 5 -46.89 -12.86 -3.33
CA THR A 5 -46.50 -12.15 -2.12
C THR A 5 -45.39 -11.16 -2.48
N THR A 6 -45.54 -9.88 -2.15
CA THR A 6 -44.46 -8.91 -2.19
C THR A 6 -44.47 -8.10 -0.91
N LEU A 7 -43.34 -8.09 -0.21
CA LEU A 7 -42.80 -7.13 0.76
C LEU A 7 -41.59 -7.81 1.44
N PRO A 8 -40.54 -7.10 1.93
CA PRO A 8 -40.35 -5.65 2.01
C PRO A 8 -38.98 -5.15 1.47
N LEU A 9 -38.89 -3.87 1.06
CA LEU A 9 -37.61 -3.19 0.84
C LEU A 9 -37.26 -2.42 2.13
N LEU A 10 -36.16 -2.79 2.76
CA LEU A 10 -35.70 -2.27 4.04
C LEU A 10 -35.17 -0.83 3.89
N ALA A 11 -35.73 0.09 4.68
CA ALA A 11 -35.37 1.49 4.71
C ALA A 11 -34.02 1.74 5.42
N ALA A 12 -33.28 2.70 4.90
CA ALA A 12 -32.00 3.18 5.38
C ALA A 12 -32.08 3.83 6.77
N ALA A 13 -31.03 3.64 7.59
CA ALA A 13 -30.73 4.50 8.72
C ALA A 13 -29.21 4.64 8.86
N VAL A 14 -28.70 5.75 8.31
CA VAL A 14 -27.37 6.31 8.55
C VAL A 14 -27.41 7.02 9.91
N ALA A 15 -26.52 6.66 10.83
CA ALA A 15 -25.88 7.59 11.78
C ALA A 15 -25.13 6.81 12.87
N ALA A 16 -23.80 6.90 12.86
CA ALA A 16 -23.01 6.87 14.08
C ALA A 16 -21.76 7.71 13.84
N LEU A 17 -21.71 8.85 14.52
CA LEU A 17 -20.68 9.87 14.43
C LEU A 17 -19.34 9.31 14.92
N LEU A 18 -18.31 9.37 14.08
CA LEU A 18 -16.93 9.14 14.50
C LEU A 18 -16.44 10.38 15.27
N LEU A 19 -16.48 10.28 16.59
CA LEU A 19 -15.75 11.15 17.53
C LEU A 19 -14.26 11.14 17.14
N SER A 20 -13.83 12.19 16.46
CA SER A 20 -12.41 12.44 16.18
C SER A 20 -11.91 13.41 17.26
N GLY A 21 -11.26 12.87 18.29
CA GLY A 21 -10.50 13.68 19.24
C GLY A 21 -9.12 14.00 18.67
N PRO A 22 -8.65 15.27 18.68
CA PRO A 22 -7.28 15.57 18.32
C PRO A 22 -6.38 15.17 19.49
N ALA A 23 -5.60 14.11 19.34
CA ALA A 23 -4.49 13.85 20.24
C ALA A 23 -3.29 14.69 19.76
N ASP A 24 -3.23 15.92 20.26
CA ASP A 24 -2.04 16.77 20.22
C ASP A 24 -0.97 16.16 21.14
N ALA A 25 0.02 15.51 20.55
CA ALA A 25 1.26 15.15 21.23
C ALA A 25 2.42 15.60 20.34
N GLY A 26 2.92 16.80 20.65
CA GLY A 26 4.15 17.32 20.07
C GLY A 26 5.33 16.47 20.50
N GLU A 27 6.00 15.88 19.52
CA GLU A 27 7.38 15.45 19.61
C GLU A 27 8.03 15.81 18.28
N ARG A 28 9.13 16.55 18.31
CA ARG A 28 9.87 17.02 17.13
C ARG A 28 10.66 15.88 16.50
N GLN A 29 9.97 14.83 16.10
CA GLN A 29 10.51 13.88 15.14
C GLN A 29 10.34 14.51 13.76
N HIS A 30 11.37 14.43 12.92
CA HIS A 30 11.20 14.56 11.48
C HIS A 30 10.22 13.47 11.04
N THR A 31 8.92 13.72 11.18
CA THR A 31 7.89 12.98 10.51
C THR A 31 8.10 13.31 9.05
N VAL A 32 8.90 12.46 8.38
CA VAL A 32 8.75 12.28 6.94
C VAL A 32 7.29 11.92 6.78
N GLN A 33 6.47 12.91 6.47
CA GLN A 33 5.05 12.73 6.23
C GLN A 33 4.99 11.67 5.14
N ALA A 34 4.58 10.45 5.52
CA ALA A 34 4.41 9.37 4.57
C ALA A 34 3.50 9.93 3.49
N ALA A 35 4.03 10.11 2.28
CA ALA A 35 3.25 10.63 1.18
C ALA A 35 2.02 9.74 1.06
N SER A 36 0.83 10.34 0.99
CA SER A 36 -0.41 9.59 0.86
C SER A 36 -0.27 8.60 -0.30
N PRO A 37 -0.69 7.34 -0.13
CA PRO A 37 -0.59 6.35 -1.20
C PRO A 37 -1.22 6.87 -2.49
N GLN A 38 -0.49 6.72 -3.58
CA GLN A 38 -0.85 7.09 -4.93
C GLN A 38 -1.11 5.82 -5.74
N PRO A 39 -1.95 5.88 -6.79
CA PRO A 39 -2.12 4.76 -7.70
C PRO A 39 -0.81 4.45 -8.43
N VAL A 40 -0.59 3.18 -8.76
CA VAL A 40 0.60 2.66 -9.45
C VAL A 40 0.88 3.45 -10.72
N ALA A 41 -0.14 3.71 -11.52
CA ALA A 41 0.01 4.47 -12.77
C ALA A 41 0.55 5.89 -12.53
N GLU A 42 0.17 6.53 -11.43
CA GLU A 42 0.67 7.85 -11.07
C GLU A 42 2.11 7.79 -10.61
N VAL A 43 2.46 6.84 -9.74
CA VAL A 43 3.84 6.66 -9.26
C VAL A 43 4.80 6.34 -10.41
N LEU A 44 4.35 5.53 -11.38
CA LEU A 44 5.12 5.25 -12.58
C LEU A 44 5.32 6.50 -13.45
N ARG A 45 4.32 7.38 -13.51
CA ARG A 45 4.37 8.64 -14.27
C ARG A 45 5.25 9.69 -13.60
N THR A 46 5.16 9.85 -12.28
CA THR A 46 5.94 10.84 -11.51
C THR A 46 7.37 10.37 -11.26
N GLY A 47 7.63 9.06 -11.38
CA GLY A 47 8.95 8.46 -11.19
C GLY A 47 9.29 8.12 -9.74
N SER A 48 8.40 8.40 -8.78
CA SER A 48 8.57 8.02 -7.37
C SER A 48 7.30 8.25 -6.57
N GLY A 49 7.14 7.52 -5.48
CA GLY A 49 6.00 7.72 -4.57
C GLY A 49 5.76 6.51 -3.68
N THR A 50 4.61 6.57 -3.01
CA THR A 50 4.08 5.51 -2.17
C THR A 50 2.93 4.85 -2.91
N VAL A 51 2.93 3.53 -3.03
CA VAL A 51 1.84 2.73 -3.59
C VAL A 51 1.24 1.89 -2.48
N SER A 52 -0.08 1.79 -2.41
CA SER A 52 -0.77 0.76 -1.63
C SER A 52 -1.54 -0.16 -2.57
N GLY A 53 -1.42 -1.46 -2.37
CA GLY A 53 -2.02 -2.45 -3.26
C GLY A 53 -1.92 -3.85 -2.69
N THR A 54 -2.06 -4.83 -3.58
CA THR A 54 -2.02 -6.25 -3.24
C THR A 54 -0.83 -6.92 -3.92
N VAL A 55 -0.12 -7.77 -3.19
CA VAL A 55 0.94 -8.60 -3.76
C VAL A 55 0.30 -9.60 -4.70
N ALA A 56 0.74 -9.59 -5.95
CA ALA A 56 0.19 -10.45 -6.99
C ALA A 56 1.11 -11.62 -7.32
N ALA A 57 2.42 -11.44 -7.12
CA ALA A 57 3.46 -12.48 -7.21
C ALA A 57 4.66 -12.05 -6.37
N ALA A 58 5.49 -12.99 -5.95
CA ALA A 58 6.72 -12.71 -5.22
C ALA A 58 7.82 -13.74 -5.54
N GLY A 59 9.05 -13.27 -5.64
CA GLY A 59 10.28 -14.06 -5.72
C GLY A 59 11.20 -13.79 -4.53
N ALA A 60 12.50 -14.03 -4.68
CA ALA A 60 13.45 -13.83 -3.58
C ALA A 60 13.76 -12.34 -3.29
N THR A 61 13.87 -11.51 -4.34
CA THR A 61 14.32 -10.12 -4.26
C THR A 61 13.38 -9.15 -5.00
N TRP A 62 12.19 -9.63 -5.34
CA TRP A 62 11.20 -8.89 -6.12
C TRP A 62 9.80 -9.35 -5.79
N MET A 63 8.82 -8.46 -5.95
CA MET A 63 7.39 -8.79 -5.92
C MET A 63 6.68 -8.00 -7.00
N THR A 64 5.50 -8.47 -7.43
CA THR A 64 4.62 -7.65 -8.25
C THR A 64 3.49 -7.11 -7.37
N VAL A 65 3.29 -5.79 -7.38
CA VAL A 65 2.19 -5.11 -6.69
C VAL A 65 1.16 -4.67 -7.73
N GLN A 66 -0.11 -4.89 -7.41
CA GLN A 66 -1.23 -4.39 -8.22
C GLN A 66 -2.19 -3.58 -7.37
N ASP A 67 -2.77 -2.55 -7.97
CA ASP A 67 -3.95 -1.84 -7.45
C ASP A 67 -5.10 -1.98 -8.47
N ASP A 68 -6.17 -1.21 -8.28
CA ASP A 68 -7.33 -1.23 -9.18
C ASP A 68 -7.02 -0.69 -10.60
N SER A 69 -5.92 0.05 -10.77
CA SER A 69 -5.57 0.77 -11.99
C SER A 69 -4.49 0.08 -12.82
N ALA A 70 -3.46 -0.50 -12.18
CA ALA A 70 -2.29 -1.03 -12.85
C ALA A 70 -1.51 -2.04 -11.98
N ARG A 71 -0.44 -2.58 -12.58
CA ARG A 71 0.49 -3.52 -11.97
C ARG A 71 1.92 -3.06 -12.19
N THR A 72 2.79 -3.24 -11.19
CA THR A 72 4.21 -2.92 -11.29
C THR A 72 5.08 -3.92 -10.54
N ASP A 73 6.24 -4.23 -11.09
CA ASP A 73 7.26 -5.01 -10.39
C ASP A 73 8.05 -4.12 -9.44
N VAL A 74 8.13 -4.56 -8.20
CA VAL A 74 8.85 -3.93 -7.11
C VAL A 74 10.12 -4.73 -6.85
N MET A 75 11.27 -4.07 -7.02
CA MET A 75 12.59 -4.63 -6.77
C MET A 75 13.09 -4.20 -5.38
N VAL A 76 13.79 -5.10 -4.70
CA VAL A 76 14.31 -4.87 -3.34
C VAL A 76 15.82 -5.09 -3.30
N ARG A 77 16.55 -4.25 -2.55
CA ARG A 77 17.97 -4.51 -2.25
C ARG A 77 18.02 -5.56 -1.16
N GLY A 78 18.37 -6.79 -1.52
CA GLY A 78 18.40 -7.93 -0.62
C GLY A 78 17.14 -8.81 -0.71
N LEU A 79 16.99 -9.69 0.28
CA LEU A 79 15.85 -10.60 0.36
C LEU A 79 14.58 -9.86 0.74
N LEU A 80 13.46 -10.31 0.20
CA LEU A 80 12.16 -9.85 0.65
C LEU A 80 11.92 -10.19 2.12
N PRO A 81 11.23 -9.29 2.87
CA PRO A 81 10.84 -9.59 4.23
C PRO A 81 9.87 -10.78 4.25
N GLU A 82 9.86 -11.50 5.39
CA GLU A 82 8.88 -12.54 5.61
C GLU A 82 7.45 -11.97 5.58
N GLY A 83 6.46 -12.82 5.30
CA GLY A 83 5.05 -12.40 5.25
C GLY A 83 4.58 -11.88 3.89
N ILE A 84 5.47 -11.64 2.93
CA ILE A 84 5.10 -11.34 1.54
C ILE A 84 4.51 -12.59 0.88
N LYS A 85 3.23 -12.52 0.52
CA LYS A 85 2.49 -13.61 -0.13
C LYS A 85 1.49 -13.06 -1.14
N PRO A 86 1.23 -13.76 -2.25
CA PRO A 86 0.15 -13.39 -3.17
C PRO A 86 -1.19 -13.22 -2.43
N GLY A 87 -1.91 -12.16 -2.74
CA GLY A 87 -3.17 -11.77 -2.10
C GLY A 87 -3.02 -10.92 -0.84
N ALA A 88 -1.81 -10.74 -0.29
CA ALA A 88 -1.60 -9.91 0.89
C ALA A 88 -1.62 -8.41 0.54
N PRO A 89 -2.29 -7.56 1.34
CA PRO A 89 -2.19 -6.12 1.16
C PRO A 89 -0.80 -5.63 1.59
N ILE A 90 -0.33 -4.59 0.91
CA ILE A 90 1.01 -4.04 1.10
C ILE A 90 1.07 -2.57 0.74
N THR A 91 1.94 -1.83 1.42
CA THR A 91 2.32 -0.48 1.03
C THR A 91 3.82 -0.43 0.73
N VAL A 92 4.20 0.17 -0.39
CA VAL A 92 5.59 0.27 -0.84
C VAL A 92 5.91 1.70 -1.21
N THR A 93 6.99 2.24 -0.65
CA THR A 93 7.54 3.54 -1.05
C THR A 93 8.81 3.30 -1.85
N GLY A 94 8.97 4.00 -2.97
CA GLY A 94 10.17 3.84 -3.79
C GLY A 94 10.28 4.78 -4.96
N ARG A 95 11.31 4.53 -5.78
CA ARG A 95 11.58 5.28 -7.01
C ARG A 95 11.53 4.35 -8.21
N VAL A 96 11.04 4.86 -9.32
CA VAL A 96 10.99 4.11 -10.58
C VAL A 96 12.41 3.91 -11.09
N ARG A 97 12.76 2.66 -11.41
CA ARG A 97 14.04 2.21 -11.95
C ARG A 97 13.75 1.08 -12.95
N ASN A 98 14.30 1.18 -14.16
CA ASN A 98 14.17 0.15 -15.21
C ASN A 98 12.71 -0.28 -15.50
N GLY A 99 11.75 0.65 -15.43
CA GLY A 99 10.33 0.36 -15.70
C GLY A 99 9.56 -0.29 -14.53
N GLY A 100 10.23 -0.62 -13.43
CA GLY A 100 9.63 -1.05 -12.17
C GLY A 100 9.91 -0.06 -11.04
N LEU A 101 9.55 -0.43 -9.81
CA LEU A 101 9.73 0.39 -8.63
C LEU A 101 10.80 -0.20 -7.72
N MET A 102 11.85 0.56 -7.43
CA MET A 102 12.87 0.18 -6.46
C MET A 102 12.40 0.57 -5.06
N ALA A 103 12.10 -0.43 -4.23
CA ALA A 103 11.62 -0.22 -2.88
C ALA A 103 12.69 0.44 -2.01
N SER A 104 12.30 1.53 -1.35
CA SER A 104 13.04 2.16 -0.27
C SER A 104 12.40 1.87 1.10
N GLU A 105 11.12 1.50 1.09
CA GLU A 105 10.36 1.13 2.27
C GLU A 105 9.22 0.18 1.87
N ILE A 106 8.94 -0.79 2.72
CA ILE A 106 7.87 -1.78 2.56
C ILE A 106 7.14 -1.87 3.90
N ILE A 107 5.83 -1.71 3.89
CA ILE A 107 4.97 -1.85 5.07
C ILE A 107 4.00 -2.99 4.79
N LEU A 108 4.07 -4.03 5.61
CA LEU A 108 3.23 -5.22 5.53
C LEU A 108 1.82 -4.94 6.09
N ALA A 109 0.89 -5.86 5.84
CA ALA A 109 -0.49 -5.81 6.32
C ALA A 109 -0.61 -5.70 7.85
N ASP A 110 0.34 -6.28 8.59
CA ASP A 110 0.40 -6.24 10.05
C ASP A 110 1.05 -4.93 10.59
N GLY A 111 1.41 -4.01 9.69
CA GLY A 111 2.10 -2.76 10.01
C GLY A 111 3.61 -2.89 10.14
N THR A 112 4.18 -4.09 9.96
CA THR A 112 5.63 -4.30 10.03
C THR A 112 6.32 -3.51 8.94
N LEU A 113 7.29 -2.71 9.36
CA LEU A 113 8.09 -1.84 8.51
C LEU A 113 9.41 -2.50 8.16
N HIS A 114 9.71 -2.59 6.86
CA HIS A 114 10.98 -3.05 6.34
C HIS A 114 11.62 -1.97 5.45
N ARG A 115 12.85 -1.59 5.76
CA ARG A 115 13.65 -0.67 4.95
C ARG A 115 14.80 -1.43 4.31
N PRO A 116 14.71 -1.73 3.00
CA PRO A 116 15.80 -2.37 2.28
C PRO A 116 17.08 -1.54 2.44
N SER A 117 18.19 -2.19 2.79
CA SER A 117 19.47 -1.51 2.98
C SER A 117 19.79 -0.67 1.75
N ARG A 118 20.01 0.62 1.94
CA ARG A 118 20.68 1.43 0.94
C ARG A 118 22.14 1.01 1.07
N ASP A 119 22.67 0.26 0.10
CA ASP A 119 24.11 0.06 0.08
C ASP A 119 24.76 1.44 0.23
N HIS A 120 25.62 1.54 1.23
CA HIS A 120 26.43 2.70 1.49
C HIS A 120 27.36 2.80 0.28
N ASP A 121 26.98 3.61 -0.70
CA ASP A 121 27.93 4.14 -1.67
C ASP A 121 28.82 5.11 -0.86
N ASP A 122 29.74 4.55 -0.07
CA ASP A 122 30.89 5.26 0.48
C ASP A 122 31.87 5.47 -0.69
N ASP A 123 31.89 6.69 -1.22
CA ASP A 123 32.99 7.25 -2.01
C ASP A 123 34.02 7.92 -1.08
#